data_AF-A0AA49JWY2-F1
#
_entry.id   AF-A0AA49JWY2-F1
#
_cell.length_a   1.000
_cell.length_b   1.000
_cell.length_c   1.000
_cell.angle_alpha   90.00
_cell.angle_beta   90.00
_cell.angle_gamma   90.00
#
_symmetry.space_group_name_H-M   'P 1'
#
loop_
_entity.id
_entity.type
_entity.pdbx_description
1 polymer ?
#
loop_
_entity_poly.entity_id
_entity_poly.type
_entity_poly.pdbx_seq_one_letter_code
_entity_poly.pdbx_strand_id
1 'polypeptide(L)' 'MRRLIVIASVLLVAACGGKSEEPAPTRTKEQQRAVDSTVGASALAGARGVQGAMKAADSAAARNRELDSLSKLP' A
#
# COMPACT_ATOMS: atom_id res chain seq x y z
N MET A 1 -30.58 12.07 29.27
CA MET A 1 -30.57 12.03 27.79
C MET A 1 -29.30 12.63 27.19
N ARG A 2 -29.08 13.95 27.23
CA ARG A 2 -27.93 14.61 26.59
C ARG A 2 -26.54 14.11 27.04
N ARG A 3 -26.38 13.81 28.34
CA ARG A 3 -25.12 13.24 28.88
C ARG A 3 -24.83 11.82 28.38
N LEU A 4 -25.86 11.01 28.12
CA LEU A 4 -25.70 9.64 27.60
C LEU A 4 -25.25 9.65 26.13
N ILE A 5 -25.75 10.60 25.34
CA ILE A 5 -25.36 10.78 23.93
C ILE A 5 -23.87 11.12 23.82
N VAL A 6 -23.37 12.02 24.68
CA VAL A 6 -21.95 12.41 24.69
C VAL A 6 -21.05 11.25 25.08
N ILE A 7 -21.45 10.43 26.05
CA ILE A 7 -20.67 9.25 26.46
C ILE A 7 -20.64 8.22 25.32
N ALA A 8 -21.77 7.99 24.65
CA ALA A 8 -21.85 7.05 23.53
C ALA A 8 -20.98 7.50 22.33
N SER A 9 -20.95 8.79 22.02
CA SER A 9 -20.13 9.30 20.91
C SER A 9 -18.63 9.19 21.19
N VAL A 10 -18.20 9.40 22.44
CA VAL A 10 -16.79 9.26 22.84
C VAL A 10 -16.35 7.80 22.76
N LEU A 11 -17.19 6.85 23.19
CA LEU A 11 -16.90 5.42 23.10
C LEU A 11 -16.79 4.93 21.65
N LEU A 12 -17.62 5.47 20.75
CA LEU A 12 -17.58 5.10 19.33
C LEU A 12 -16.28 5.56 18.65
N VAL A 13 -15.77 6.75 19.01
CA VAL A 13 -14.49 7.26 18.49
C VAL A 13 -13.31 6.46 19.05
N ALA A 14 -13.35 6.06 20.32
CA ALA A 14 -12.32 5.22 20.92
C ALA A 14 -12.26 3.82 20.28
N ALA A 15 -13.39 3.27 19.84
CA ALA A 15 -13.44 1.95 19.22
C ALA A 15 -12.81 1.88 17.82
N CYS A 16 -12.76 3.00 17.09
CA CYS A 16 -12.08 3.09 15.79
C CYS A 16 -10.58 3.41 15.91
N GLY A 17 -10.12 3.81 17.09
CA GLY A 17 -8.76 4.28 17.31
C GLY A 17 -7.92 3.30 18.12
N GLY A 18 -7.23 2.40 17.45
CA GLY A 18 -6.05 1.78 18.05
C GLY A 18 -6.04 0.27 18.05
N LYS A 19 -5.89 -0.33 16.86
CA LYS A 19 -5.09 -1.55 16.77
C LYS A 19 -3.64 -1.11 16.71
N SER A 20 -2.92 -1.22 17.84
CA SER A 20 -1.46 -1.08 17.83
C SER A 20 -0.89 -2.26 17.08
N GLU A 21 -0.73 -2.09 15.77
CA GLU A 21 -0.07 -3.05 14.92
C GLU A 21 1.42 -2.97 15.24
N GLU A 22 1.97 -4.07 15.75
CA GLU A 22 3.40 -4.20 15.98
C GLU A 22 4.15 -3.90 14.68
N PRO A 23 5.22 -3.09 14.69
CA PRO A 23 5.88 -2.70 13.45
C PRO A 23 6.34 -3.97 12.73
N ALA A 24 5.73 -4.24 11.57
CA ALA A 24 6.17 -5.34 10.74
C ALA A 24 7.67 -5.18 10.44
N PRO A 25 8.46 -6.27 10.44
CA PRO A 25 9.89 -6.18 10.17
C PRO A 25 10.13 -5.48 8.83
N THR A 26 11.11 -4.59 8.78
CA THR A 26 11.47 -3.84 7.58
C THR A 26 11.80 -4.82 6.47
N ARG A 27 10.94 -4.86 5.44
CA ARG A 27 11.14 -5.72 4.26
C ARG A 27 12.14 -5.06 3.31
N THR A 28 12.94 -5.87 2.62
CA THR A 28 13.71 -5.38 1.47
C THR A 28 12.78 -5.02 0.32
N LYS A 29 13.27 -4.28 -0.69
CA LYS A 29 12.47 -3.92 -1.86
C LYS A 29 11.98 -5.15 -2.63
N GLU A 30 12.79 -6.19 -2.71
CA GLU A 30 12.47 -7.45 -3.36
C GLU A 30 11.37 -8.19 -2.59
N GLN A 31 11.49 -8.25 -1.26
CA GLN A 31 10.49 -8.85 -0.41
C GLN A 31 9.14 -8.11 -0.50
N GLN A 32 9.16 -6.78 -0.50
CA GLN A 32 7.94 -5.99 -0.64
C GLN A 32 7.29 -6.23 -2.01
N ARG A 33 8.07 -6.25 -3.10
CA ARG A 33 7.55 -6.56 -4.45
C ARG A 33 6.94 -7.97 -4.53
N ALA A 34 7.50 -8.95 -3.83
CA ALA A 34 6.94 -10.30 -3.77
C ALA A 34 5.59 -10.33 -3.01
N VAL A 35 5.45 -9.54 -1.95
CA VAL A 35 4.16 -9.40 -1.25
C VAL A 35 3.14 -8.68 -2.15
N ASP A 36 3.52 -7.58 -2.78
CA ASP A 36 2.60 -6.81 -3.62
C ASP A 36 2.13 -7.63 -4.84
N SER A 37 2.99 -8.48 -5.42
CA SER A 37 2.61 -9.36 -6.52
C SER A 37 1.61 -10.43 -6.09
N THR A 38 1.80 -11.02 -4.91
CA THR A 38 0.87 -12.03 -4.35
C THR A 38 -0.47 -11.39 -3.99
N VAL A 39 -0.47 -10.19 -3.38
CA VAL A 39 -1.68 -9.42 -3.09
C VAL A 39 -2.39 -9.00 -4.37
N GLY A 40 -1.66 -8.50 -5.37
CA GLY A 40 -2.22 -8.09 -6.65
C GLY A 40 -2.84 -9.24 -7.47
N ALA A 41 -2.36 -10.47 -7.28
CA ALA A 41 -2.93 -11.68 -7.88
C ALA A 41 -4.10 -12.28 -7.09
N SER A 42 -4.37 -11.78 -5.89
CA SER A 42 -5.42 -12.31 -5.02
C SER A 42 -6.81 -11.76 -5.36
N ALA A 43 -7.85 -12.37 -4.78
CA ALA A 43 -9.23 -11.89 -4.85
C ALA A 43 -9.60 -10.91 -3.73
N LEU A 44 -8.61 -10.36 -3.01
CA LEU A 44 -8.85 -9.41 -1.93
C LEU A 44 -9.44 -8.09 -2.47
N ALA A 45 -10.31 -7.46 -1.68
CA ALA A 45 -10.78 -6.12 -1.98
C ALA A 45 -9.59 -5.17 -2.08
N GLY A 46 -9.48 -4.44 -3.20
CA GLY A 46 -8.34 -3.55 -3.48
C GLY A 46 -7.16 -4.19 -4.19
N ALA A 47 -7.13 -5.51 -4.43
CA ALA A 47 -6.04 -6.20 -5.15
C ALA A 47 -5.80 -5.62 -6.55
N ARG A 48 -6.87 -5.25 -7.26
CA ARG A 48 -6.77 -4.57 -8.58
C ARG A 48 -6.01 -3.24 -8.50
N GLY A 49 -6.13 -2.51 -7.39
CA GLY A 49 -5.40 -1.28 -7.15
C GLY A 49 -3.90 -1.51 -7.02
N VAL A 50 -3.51 -2.52 -6.23
CA VAL A 50 -2.10 -2.95 -6.08
C VAL A 50 -1.53 -3.37 -7.44
N GLN A 51 -2.27 -4.19 -8.19
CA GLN A 51 -1.84 -4.63 -9.52
C GLN A 51 -1.68 -3.45 -10.50
N GLY A 52 -2.59 -2.47 -10.46
CA GLY A 52 -2.49 -1.25 -11.26
C GLY A 52 -1.27 -0.41 -10.91
N ALA A 53 -1.00 -0.22 -9.62
CA ALA A 53 0.18 0.49 -9.15
C ALA A 53 1.49 -0.19 -9.58
N MET A 54 1.56 -1.52 -9.49
CA MET A 54 2.72 -2.28 -9.97
C MET A 54 2.97 -2.08 -11.47
N LYS A 55 1.92 -2.14 -12.30
CA LYS A 55 2.04 -1.90 -13.75
C LYS A 55 2.53 -0.49 -14.08
N ALA A 56 2.06 0.52 -13.36
CA ALA A 56 2.51 1.90 -13.53
C ALA A 56 4.00 2.04 -13.17
N ALA A 57 4.42 1.44 -12.04
CA ALA A 57 5.81 1.44 -11.62
C ALA A 57 6.73 0.73 -12.63
N ASP A 58 6.30 -0.42 -13.16
CA ASP A 58 7.05 -1.16 -14.19
C ASP A 58 7.16 -0.37 -15.49
N SER A 59 6.09 0.34 -15.89
CA SER A 59 6.10 1.20 -17.08
C SER A 59 7.08 2.37 -16.93
N ALA A 60 7.09 3.03 -15.76
CA ALA A 60 8.06 4.08 -15.48
C ALA A 60 9.50 3.55 -15.49
N ALA A 61 9.74 2.36 -14.92
CA ALA A 61 11.04 1.73 -14.95
C ALA A 61 11.50 1.40 -16.37
N ALA A 62 10.59 0.93 -17.24
CA ALA A 62 10.89 0.68 -18.65
C ALA A 62 11.30 1.96 -19.38
N ARG A 63 10.54 3.05 -19.22
CA ARG A 63 10.88 4.37 -19.79
C ARG A 63 12.23 4.88 -19.31
N ASN A 64 12.52 4.74 -18.02
CA ASN A 64 13.82 5.15 -17.48
C ASN A 64 14.97 4.33 -18.05
N ARG A 65 14.77 3.03 -18.32
CA ARG A 65 15.78 2.21 -19.02
C ARG A 65 16.00 2.63 -20.47
N GLU A 66 14.93 3.01 -21.17
CA GLU A 66 15.05 3.58 -22.53
C GLU A 66 15.89 4.86 -22.50
N LEU A 67 15.59 5.78 -21.58
CA LEU A 67 16.35 7.02 -21.41
C LEU A 67 17.82 6.76 -21.02
N ASP A 68 18.08 5.81 -20.12
CA ASP A 68 19.44 5.41 -19.73
C ASP A 68 20.21 4.75 -20.89
N SER A 69 19.51 4.03 -21.76
CA SER A 69 20.10 3.46 -22.97
C SER A 69 20.47 4.57 -23.96
N LEU A 70 19.60 5.56 -24.12
CA LEU A 70 19.84 6.74 -24.96
C LEU A 70 21.02 7.58 -24.46
N SER A 71 21.15 7.76 -23.15
CA SER A 71 22.25 8.53 -22.55
C SER A 71 23.61 7.82 -22.56
N LYS A 72 23.62 6.49 -22.75
CA LYS A 72 24.84 5.67 -22.84
C LYS A 72 25.34 5.43 -24.26
N LEU A 73 24.64 5.92 -25.30
CA LEU A 73 25.17 5.88 -26.66
C LEU A 73 26.38 6.83 -26.78
N PRO A 74 27.52 6.36 -27.32
CA PRO A 74 28.74 7.16 -27.49
C PRO A 74 28.61 8.25 -28.55
#